data_AF-E8N1F2-F1
#
_entry.id   AF-E8N1F2-F1
#
_cell.length_a   1.000
_cell.length_b   1.000
_cell.length_c   1.000
_cell.angle_alpha   90.00
_cell.angle_beta   90.00
_cell.angle_gamma   90.00
#
_symmetry.space_group_name_H-M   'P 1'
#
loop_
_entity.id
_entity.type
_entity.pdbx_description
1 polymer ?
#
loop_
_entity_poly.entity_id
_entity_poly.type
_entity_poly.pdbx_seq_one_letter_code
_entity_poly.pdbx_strand_id
1 'polypeptide(L)'
;MKRLRLLIPVFALLAVMLACNFPSFGRQAQTPTLPPLEQTLAALYQTASAIPPTPTFPPVATATSAPQVSPTPLPPTATVVPPTAVPPTPAPPTPTSPPRRSVVSNATFMSPAPTLDGDWSEWKKVAKEYPATNVVFGKSEWQNEDDLAGSYYVGWDNTYLYLAVKVRDDRYVQTSSGEMLYKGDSIELLLDTDLLGDFSSDRLNGDDFQLGFALGRPEIASGNPETYVWYPSSKSGAPSGVKIAARYEGAIYRAEIAIPWTVFGITPSRGMRLGFALSVSDNDLPGNAVQQSMVSSAPRRALTDPTTWGEVVLK
;
A
#
# COMPACT_ATOMS: atom_id res chain seq x y z
N MET A 1 72.41 -26.14 37.04
CA MET A 1 71.48 -26.42 35.91
C MET A 1 70.10 -26.89 36.40
N LYS A 2 69.35 -26.09 37.17
CA LYS A 2 67.95 -26.41 37.55
C LYS A 2 67.02 -25.18 37.62
N ARG A 3 67.50 -23.95 37.39
CA ARG A 3 66.68 -22.71 37.45
C ARG A 3 66.23 -22.17 36.09
N LEU A 4 66.67 -22.77 34.97
CA LEU A 4 66.30 -22.30 33.63
C LEU A 4 65.09 -23.03 33.01
N ARG A 5 64.60 -24.10 33.65
CA ARG A 5 63.46 -24.91 33.13
C ARG A 5 62.08 -24.44 33.61
N LEU A 6 62.00 -23.44 34.49
CA LEU A 6 60.74 -22.89 34.98
C LEU A 6 60.32 -21.57 34.30
N LEU A 7 61.15 -21.03 33.39
CA LEU A 7 60.86 -19.79 32.66
C LEU A 7 60.19 -20.03 31.29
N ILE A 8 60.25 -21.27 30.78
CA ILE A 8 59.65 -21.65 29.49
C ILE A 8 58.10 -21.67 29.53
N PRO A 9 57.41 -22.18 30.57
CA PRO A 9 55.93 -22.18 30.56
C PRO A 9 55.35 -20.78 30.84
N VAL A 10 56.08 -19.90 31.53
CA VAL A 10 55.63 -18.52 31.82
C VAL A 10 55.73 -17.63 30.58
N PHE A 11 56.76 -17.81 29.74
CA PHE A 11 56.88 -17.06 28.48
C PHE A 11 55.89 -17.54 27.41
N ALA A 12 55.56 -18.83 27.38
CA ALA A 12 54.54 -19.38 26.48
C ALA A 12 53.12 -18.88 26.83
N LEU A 13 52.80 -18.68 28.12
CA LEU A 13 51.51 -18.16 28.56
C LEU A 13 51.36 -16.64 28.29
N LEU A 14 52.46 -15.87 28.32
CA LEU A 14 52.45 -14.45 27.97
C LEU A 14 52.29 -14.20 26.46
N ALA A 15 52.86 -15.09 25.62
CA ALA A 15 52.75 -14.97 24.16
C ALA A 15 51.33 -15.24 23.62
N VAL A 16 50.54 -16.08 24.31
CA VAL A 16 49.13 -16.33 23.95
C VAL A 16 48.21 -15.16 24.32
N MET A 17 48.55 -14.39 25.35
CA MET A 17 47.80 -13.18 25.75
C MET A 17 48.03 -11.98 24.81
N LEU A 18 49.14 -11.95 24.07
CA LEU A 18 49.47 -10.88 23.11
C LEU A 18 48.99 -11.16 21.68
N ALA A 19 48.53 -12.38 21.38
CA ALA A 19 48.01 -12.74 20.06
C ALA A 19 46.56 -12.25 19.81
N CYS A 20 45.86 -11.74 20.83
CA CYS A 20 44.46 -11.30 20.72
C CYS A 20 44.28 -9.79 20.46
N ASN A 21 45.37 -9.01 20.26
CA ASN A 21 45.29 -7.56 20.07
C ASN A 21 45.95 -7.06 18.77
N PHE A 22 45.96 -7.87 17.70
CA PHE A 22 46.33 -7.37 16.38
C PHE A 22 45.10 -6.75 15.68
N PRO A 23 45.13 -5.46 15.30
CA PRO A 23 44.11 -4.89 14.44
C PRO A 23 44.22 -5.57 13.08
N SER A 24 43.19 -6.32 12.72
CA SER A 24 43.07 -6.96 11.41
C SER A 24 43.00 -5.89 10.33
N PHE A 25 44.10 -5.63 9.62
CA PHE A 25 44.05 -4.99 8.30
C PHE A 25 43.54 -6.01 7.27
N GLY A 26 42.27 -6.43 7.44
CA GLY A 26 41.50 -7.08 6.39
C GLY A 26 40.75 -5.99 5.63
N ARG A 27 40.91 -5.97 4.30
CA ARG A 27 40.10 -5.15 3.38
C ARG A 27 38.63 -5.20 3.82
N GLN A 28 38.10 -4.07 4.29
CA GLN A 28 36.66 -3.86 4.30
C GLN A 28 36.19 -3.93 2.85
N ALA A 29 35.51 -5.02 2.49
CA ALA A 29 34.53 -4.92 1.42
C ALA A 29 33.50 -3.91 1.93
N GLN A 30 33.45 -2.75 1.29
CA GLN A 30 32.39 -1.77 1.53
C GLN A 30 31.08 -2.42 1.11
N THR A 31 30.37 -3.01 2.05
CA THR A 31 28.95 -3.27 1.88
C THR A 31 28.30 -1.88 1.73
N PRO A 32 27.60 -1.59 0.63
CA PRO A 32 26.88 -0.32 0.52
C PRO A 32 25.84 -0.28 1.64
N THR A 33 26.11 0.54 2.66
CA THR A 33 25.12 0.89 3.67
C THR A 33 24.04 1.70 2.96
N LEU A 34 22.93 1.04 2.66
CA LEU A 34 21.67 1.73 2.38
C LEU A 34 21.39 2.63 3.59
N PRO A 35 21.10 3.93 3.39
CA PRO A 35 20.72 4.80 4.49
C PRO A 35 19.45 4.25 5.17
N PRO A 36 19.27 4.46 6.48
CA PRO A 36 18.01 4.15 7.15
C PRO A 36 16.84 4.85 6.43
N LEU A 37 15.75 4.10 6.17
CA LEU A 37 14.54 4.58 5.45
C LEU A 37 13.97 5.90 6.01
N GLU A 38 14.19 6.20 7.29
CA GLU A 38 13.80 7.47 7.92
C GLU A 38 14.45 8.70 7.25
N GLN A 39 15.68 8.58 6.70
CA GLN A 39 16.32 9.68 5.95
C GLN A 39 15.79 9.80 4.52
N THR A 40 15.24 8.73 3.95
CA THR A 40 14.68 8.74 2.59
C THR A 40 13.30 9.39 2.57
N LEU A 41 12.47 9.19 3.61
CA LEU A 41 11.22 9.95 3.77
C LEU A 41 11.51 11.44 3.91
N ALA A 42 12.36 11.86 4.86
CA ALA A 42 12.65 13.28 5.09
C ALA A 42 13.23 14.01 3.86
N ALA A 43 14.04 13.32 3.04
CA ALA A 43 14.61 13.86 1.81
C ALA A 43 13.58 13.99 0.66
N LEU A 44 12.58 13.11 0.59
CA LEU A 44 11.49 13.21 -0.39
C LEU A 44 10.60 14.45 -0.17
N TYR A 45 10.40 14.88 1.09
CA TYR A 45 9.53 16.01 1.40
C TYR A 45 10.21 17.40 1.30
N GLN A 46 11.54 17.49 1.31
CA GLN A 46 12.25 18.78 1.21
C GLN A 46 12.27 19.37 -0.20
N THR A 47 12.15 18.54 -1.24
CA THR A 47 12.25 18.99 -2.65
C THR A 47 10.92 19.52 -3.23
N ALA A 48 9.79 19.28 -2.57
CA ALA A 48 8.46 19.68 -3.05
C ALA A 48 8.13 21.18 -2.85
N SER A 49 8.92 21.92 -2.06
CA SER A 49 8.64 23.34 -1.75
C SER A 49 9.12 24.35 -2.80
N ALA A 50 9.67 23.91 -3.93
CA ALA A 50 10.26 24.80 -4.93
C ALA A 50 9.65 24.63 -6.33
N ILE A 51 8.36 24.94 -6.48
CA ILE A 51 7.76 25.14 -7.81
C ILE A 51 7.06 26.50 -7.83
N PRO A 52 7.51 27.45 -8.68
CA PRO A 52 6.82 28.74 -8.83
C PRO A 52 5.47 28.56 -9.55
N PRO A 53 4.45 29.38 -9.24
CA PRO A 53 3.13 29.26 -9.84
C PRO A 53 3.14 29.61 -11.35
N THR A 54 2.51 28.75 -12.15
CA THR A 54 2.27 28.96 -13.59
C THR A 54 1.22 30.06 -13.82
N PRO A 55 1.44 31.04 -14.73
CA PRO A 55 0.46 32.08 -15.02
C PRO A 55 -0.77 31.51 -15.76
N THR A 56 -1.96 31.81 -15.25
CA THR A 56 -3.26 31.49 -15.86
C THR A 56 -3.60 32.53 -16.94
N PHE A 57 -3.79 32.11 -18.19
CA PHE A 57 -4.31 32.99 -19.25
C PHE A 57 -5.85 33.00 -19.25
N PRO A 58 -6.50 34.15 -19.54
CA PRO A 58 -7.96 34.25 -19.58
C PRO A 58 -8.56 33.60 -20.84
N PRO A 59 -9.83 33.12 -20.78
CA PRO A 59 -10.49 32.50 -21.92
C PRO A 59 -10.89 33.55 -22.98
N VAL A 60 -10.54 33.29 -24.24
CA VAL A 60 -10.99 34.06 -25.41
C VAL A 60 -12.33 33.51 -25.88
N ALA A 61 -13.39 34.30 -25.78
CA ALA A 61 -14.68 34.00 -26.40
C ALA A 61 -14.64 34.41 -27.88
N THR A 62 -14.80 33.44 -28.79
CA THR A 62 -14.99 33.71 -30.22
C THR A 62 -16.43 33.38 -30.59
N ALA A 63 -17.22 34.42 -30.90
CA ALA A 63 -18.52 34.28 -31.53
C ALA A 63 -18.34 34.25 -33.05
N THR A 64 -18.70 33.14 -33.69
CA THR A 64 -18.73 33.02 -35.16
C THR A 64 -20.18 32.88 -35.60
N SER A 65 -20.68 33.84 -36.38
CA SER A 65 -21.99 33.80 -37.02
C SER A 65 -21.97 32.85 -38.23
N ALA A 66 -23.03 32.04 -38.37
CA ALA A 66 -23.22 31.12 -39.48
C ALA A 66 -23.83 31.83 -40.71
N PRO A 67 -23.37 31.57 -41.95
CA PRO A 67 -24.05 32.03 -43.15
C PRO A 67 -25.22 31.11 -43.51
N GLN A 68 -26.35 31.72 -43.87
CA GLN A 68 -27.55 31.07 -44.40
C GLN A 68 -27.31 30.62 -45.85
N VAL A 69 -27.48 29.32 -46.15
CA VAL A 69 -27.32 28.75 -47.49
C VAL A 69 -28.70 28.46 -48.10
N SER A 70 -28.94 28.94 -49.33
CA SER A 70 -30.14 28.61 -50.13
C SER A 70 -30.11 27.17 -50.65
N PRO A 71 -31.26 26.51 -50.82
CA PRO A 71 -31.33 25.14 -51.33
C PRO A 71 -31.19 25.08 -52.85
N THR A 72 -30.21 24.30 -53.32
CA THR A 72 -30.05 23.86 -54.72
C THR A 72 -30.84 22.55 -54.94
N PRO A 73 -31.47 22.29 -56.11
CA PRO A 73 -32.24 21.06 -56.33
C PRO A 73 -31.33 19.83 -56.53
N LEU A 74 -31.73 18.69 -55.95
CA LEU A 74 -31.08 17.39 -56.10
C LEU A 74 -31.37 16.75 -57.48
N PRO A 75 -30.38 16.11 -58.14
CA PRO A 75 -30.61 15.23 -59.28
C PRO A 75 -31.10 13.82 -58.85
N PRO A 76 -31.69 13.02 -59.76
CA PRO A 76 -32.38 11.78 -59.40
C PRO A 76 -31.42 10.64 -59.00
N THR A 77 -31.84 9.91 -57.98
CA THR A 77 -31.18 8.72 -57.40
C THR A 77 -31.09 7.56 -58.40
N ALA A 78 -29.88 7.05 -58.62
CA ALA A 78 -29.67 5.74 -59.25
C ALA A 78 -29.84 4.63 -58.21
N THR A 79 -30.63 3.61 -58.55
CA THR A 79 -30.83 2.40 -57.75
C THR A 79 -29.52 1.59 -57.66
N VAL A 80 -28.90 1.56 -56.49
CA VAL A 80 -27.71 0.72 -56.22
C VAL A 80 -28.17 -0.64 -55.68
N VAL A 81 -27.69 -1.71 -56.32
CA VAL A 81 -27.94 -3.11 -55.92
C VAL A 81 -27.26 -3.39 -54.57
N PRO A 82 -27.87 -4.14 -53.63
CA PRO A 82 -27.28 -4.41 -52.32
C PRO A 82 -26.01 -5.28 -52.44
N PRO A 83 -24.92 -4.99 -51.72
CA PRO A 83 -23.78 -5.89 -51.66
C PRO A 83 -24.12 -7.13 -50.82
N THR A 84 -23.64 -8.29 -51.26
CA THR A 84 -23.71 -9.55 -50.54
C THR A 84 -23.02 -9.44 -49.19
N ALA A 85 -23.72 -9.80 -48.11
CA ALA A 85 -23.19 -9.76 -46.74
C ALA A 85 -22.04 -10.77 -46.57
N VAL A 86 -20.85 -10.26 -46.27
CA VAL A 86 -19.69 -11.06 -45.87
C VAL A 86 -19.88 -11.46 -44.39
N PRO A 87 -19.63 -12.71 -43.99
CA PRO A 87 -19.70 -13.12 -42.58
C PRO A 87 -18.78 -12.27 -41.70
N PRO A 88 -19.17 -11.89 -40.47
CA PRO A 88 -18.30 -11.15 -39.59
C PRO A 88 -17.05 -11.97 -39.26
N THR A 89 -15.87 -11.38 -39.52
CA THR A 89 -14.60 -11.91 -39.05
C THR A 89 -14.64 -12.03 -37.51
N PRO A 90 -14.21 -13.15 -36.90
CA PRO A 90 -14.14 -13.28 -35.45
C PRO A 90 -13.32 -12.12 -34.87
N ALA A 91 -13.87 -11.44 -33.86
CA ALA A 91 -13.12 -10.43 -33.13
C ALA A 91 -11.85 -11.09 -32.53
N PRO A 92 -10.67 -10.45 -32.66
CA PRO A 92 -9.49 -10.91 -31.96
C PRO A 92 -9.78 -11.03 -30.46
N PRO A 93 -9.25 -12.06 -29.76
CA PRO A 93 -9.39 -12.12 -28.31
C PRO A 93 -8.84 -10.83 -27.70
N THR A 94 -9.62 -10.19 -26.84
CA THR A 94 -9.17 -9.03 -26.07
C THR A 94 -7.88 -9.43 -25.34
N PRO A 95 -6.76 -8.71 -25.51
CA PRO A 95 -5.53 -9.05 -24.82
C PRO A 95 -5.77 -8.94 -23.31
N THR A 96 -5.84 -10.09 -22.64
CA THR A 96 -5.88 -10.16 -21.18
C THR A 96 -4.46 -9.89 -20.68
N SER A 97 -4.19 -8.68 -20.18
CA SER A 97 -2.93 -8.39 -19.49
C SER A 97 -2.70 -9.41 -18.37
N PRO A 98 -1.48 -9.95 -18.20
CA PRO A 98 -1.22 -10.95 -17.17
C PRO A 98 -1.50 -10.39 -15.76
N PRO A 99 -1.80 -11.26 -14.77
CA PRO A 99 -1.85 -10.83 -13.37
C PRO A 99 -0.48 -10.32 -12.92
N ARG A 100 -0.45 -9.38 -11.96
CA ARG A 100 0.79 -9.03 -11.24
C ARG A 100 1.47 -10.31 -10.72
N ARG A 101 2.80 -10.34 -10.68
CA ARG A 101 3.58 -11.47 -10.14
C ARG A 101 3.63 -11.44 -8.60
N SER A 102 2.48 -11.20 -7.98
CA SER A 102 2.29 -11.06 -6.54
C SER A 102 0.91 -11.61 -6.17
N VAL A 103 0.41 -11.33 -4.97
CA VAL A 103 -0.90 -11.82 -4.50
C VAL A 103 -2.03 -11.17 -5.31
N VAL A 104 -2.95 -11.99 -5.81
CA VAL A 104 -4.20 -11.52 -6.43
C VAL A 104 -5.35 -11.81 -5.49
N SER A 105 -6.04 -10.76 -5.07
CA SER A 105 -7.22 -10.80 -4.22
C SER A 105 -8.47 -10.46 -5.02
N ASN A 106 -9.58 -11.11 -4.70
CA ASN A 106 -10.89 -10.82 -5.27
C ASN A 106 -11.72 -10.07 -4.22
N ALA A 107 -12.13 -8.84 -4.56
CA ALA A 107 -13.06 -8.07 -3.75
C ALA A 107 -14.49 -8.42 -4.13
N THR A 108 -15.25 -8.97 -3.19
CA THR A 108 -16.67 -9.32 -3.42
C THR A 108 -17.54 -8.08 -3.46
N PHE A 109 -18.46 -7.97 -4.42
CA PHE A 109 -19.51 -6.95 -4.38
C PHE A 109 -20.48 -7.19 -3.20
N MET A 110 -20.62 -6.20 -2.33
CA MET A 110 -21.40 -6.26 -1.09
C MET A 110 -22.78 -5.65 -1.29
N SER A 111 -23.81 -6.49 -1.21
CA SER A 111 -25.22 -6.07 -1.21
C SER A 111 -26.02 -7.05 -0.35
N PRO A 112 -26.40 -6.69 0.89
CA PRO A 112 -26.22 -5.37 1.52
C PRO A 112 -24.75 -5.03 1.83
N ALA A 113 -24.47 -3.75 2.09
CA ALA A 113 -23.19 -3.30 2.63
C ALA A 113 -22.91 -3.97 4.00
N PRO A 114 -21.64 -4.25 4.34
CA PRO A 114 -21.29 -4.84 5.62
C PRO A 114 -21.61 -3.88 6.77
N THR A 115 -21.97 -4.45 7.91
CA THR A 115 -22.09 -3.73 9.17
C THR A 115 -20.69 -3.54 9.73
N LEU A 116 -20.29 -2.31 10.03
CA LEU A 116 -18.96 -2.03 10.59
C LEU A 116 -19.02 -2.22 12.13
N ASP A 117 -18.73 -3.43 12.59
CA ASP A 117 -18.75 -3.82 14.02
C ASP A 117 -17.57 -4.71 14.46
N GLY A 118 -16.69 -5.09 13.52
CA GLY A 118 -15.55 -5.96 13.76
C GLY A 118 -15.88 -7.46 13.81
N ASP A 119 -17.12 -7.87 13.50
CA ASP A 119 -17.55 -9.27 13.39
C ASP A 119 -17.51 -9.77 11.95
N TRP A 120 -16.62 -10.73 11.70
CA TRP A 120 -16.43 -11.33 10.38
C TRP A 120 -17.47 -12.36 9.95
N SER A 121 -18.52 -12.58 10.76
CA SER A 121 -19.51 -13.62 10.49
C SER A 121 -20.23 -13.44 9.15
N GLU A 122 -20.44 -12.22 8.68
CA GLU A 122 -21.00 -11.95 7.35
C GLU A 122 -19.96 -12.12 6.23
N TRP A 123 -18.73 -11.65 6.44
CA TRP A 123 -17.63 -11.76 5.48
C TRP A 123 -17.32 -13.20 5.08
N LYS A 124 -17.27 -14.10 6.07
CA LYS A 124 -17.00 -15.54 5.86
C LYS A 124 -18.00 -16.24 4.94
N LYS A 125 -19.20 -15.66 4.75
CA LYS A 125 -20.25 -16.24 3.90
C LYS A 125 -20.09 -15.86 2.43
N VAL A 126 -19.46 -14.72 2.14
CA VAL A 126 -19.49 -14.10 0.80
C VAL A 126 -18.12 -13.76 0.23
N ALA A 127 -17.09 -13.66 1.06
CA ALA A 127 -15.75 -13.25 0.68
C ALA A 127 -14.70 -14.29 1.10
N LYS A 128 -13.51 -14.16 0.50
CA LYS A 128 -12.35 -15.00 0.81
C LYS A 128 -11.38 -14.25 1.72
N GLU A 129 -10.83 -14.95 2.71
CA GLU A 129 -9.74 -14.45 3.54
C GLU A 129 -8.40 -14.54 2.80
N TYR A 130 -7.57 -13.52 2.93
CA TYR A 130 -6.22 -13.45 2.39
C TYR A 130 -5.20 -13.18 3.51
N PRO A 131 -4.02 -13.80 3.47
CA PRO A 131 -2.98 -13.55 4.45
C PRO A 131 -2.27 -12.21 4.20
N ALA A 132 -1.81 -11.58 5.28
CA ALA A 132 -0.87 -10.48 5.29
C ALA A 132 0.22 -10.77 6.33
N THR A 133 1.06 -11.76 6.03
CA THR A 133 2.00 -12.37 7.01
C THR A 133 3.47 -12.24 6.60
N ASN A 134 3.76 -11.65 5.44
CA ASN A 134 5.15 -11.53 4.99
C ASN A 134 5.80 -10.34 5.69
N VAL A 135 6.85 -10.59 6.48
CA VAL A 135 7.61 -9.53 7.14
C VAL A 135 8.38 -8.72 6.09
N VAL A 136 8.06 -7.43 5.98
CA VAL A 136 8.62 -6.50 4.96
C VAL A 136 9.43 -5.37 5.59
N PHE A 137 9.34 -5.18 6.91
CA PHE A 137 10.15 -4.25 7.68
C PHE A 137 10.46 -4.85 9.05
N GLY A 138 11.61 -4.48 9.64
CA GLY A 138 11.89 -4.81 11.04
C GLY A 138 12.05 -6.29 11.36
N LYS A 139 12.59 -7.09 10.44
CA LYS A 139 12.70 -8.55 10.63
C LYS A 139 13.48 -8.98 11.88
N SER A 140 14.36 -8.13 12.41
CA SER A 140 15.07 -8.37 13.66
C SER A 140 14.21 -8.14 14.91
N GLU A 141 13.21 -7.27 14.81
CA GLU A 141 12.26 -6.98 15.89
C GLU A 141 11.10 -7.98 15.87
N TRP A 142 10.71 -8.45 14.67
CA TRP A 142 9.67 -9.47 14.53
C TRP A 142 10.13 -10.83 15.06
N GLN A 143 9.43 -11.37 16.05
CA GLN A 143 9.78 -12.65 16.68
C GLN A 143 9.13 -13.85 15.99
N ASN A 144 7.80 -13.84 15.87
CA ASN A 144 6.99 -14.92 15.30
C ASN A 144 5.55 -14.44 15.00
N GLU A 145 4.63 -15.35 14.63
CA GLU A 145 3.25 -14.98 14.30
C GLU A 145 2.38 -14.54 15.48
N ASP A 146 2.80 -14.82 16.73
CA ASP A 146 2.14 -14.31 17.94
C ASP A 146 2.53 -12.85 18.23
N ASP A 147 3.70 -12.43 17.76
CA ASP A 147 4.24 -11.06 17.83
C ASP A 147 3.58 -10.18 16.76
N LEU A 148 3.59 -10.59 15.48
CA LEU A 148 2.75 -9.91 14.48
C LEU A 148 2.31 -10.83 13.34
N ALA A 149 1.00 -10.89 13.09
CA ALA A 149 0.45 -11.51 11.90
C ALA A 149 -0.88 -10.88 11.46
N GLY A 150 -1.03 -10.62 10.16
CA GLY A 150 -2.24 -10.04 9.58
C GLY A 150 -3.02 -11.00 8.67
N SER A 151 -4.31 -10.75 8.55
CA SER A 151 -5.19 -11.34 7.53
C SER A 151 -6.32 -10.37 7.21
N TYR A 152 -6.90 -10.47 6.02
CA TYR A 152 -7.94 -9.55 5.59
C TYR A 152 -8.97 -10.18 4.66
N TYR A 153 -10.16 -9.61 4.67
CA TYR A 153 -11.13 -9.69 3.58
C TYR A 153 -11.16 -8.33 2.88
N VAL A 154 -11.51 -8.36 1.60
CA VAL A 154 -11.75 -7.15 0.81
C VAL A 154 -13.08 -7.30 0.08
N GLY A 155 -13.86 -6.23 0.09
CA GLY A 155 -15.16 -6.14 -0.54
C GLY A 155 -15.38 -4.76 -1.13
N TRP A 156 -16.43 -4.59 -1.90
CA TRP A 156 -16.75 -3.27 -2.47
C TRP A 156 -18.24 -3.12 -2.71
N ASP A 157 -18.73 -1.90 -2.74
CA ASP A 157 -19.99 -1.55 -3.37
C ASP A 157 -19.79 -0.31 -4.25
N ASN A 158 -20.87 0.28 -4.74
CA ASN A 158 -20.80 1.48 -5.58
C ASN A 158 -20.33 2.74 -4.83
N THR A 159 -20.18 2.68 -3.50
CA THR A 159 -19.86 3.82 -2.64
C THR A 159 -18.50 3.67 -1.95
N TYR A 160 -18.15 2.48 -1.49
CA TYR A 160 -16.96 2.21 -0.71
C TYR A 160 -16.17 1.00 -1.23
N LEU A 161 -14.85 1.09 -1.07
CA LEU A 161 -13.98 -0.07 -0.88
C LEU A 161 -14.04 -0.45 0.60
N TYR A 162 -14.27 -1.73 0.90
CA TYR A 162 -14.31 -2.24 2.26
C TYR A 162 -13.12 -3.14 2.56
N LEU A 163 -12.51 -2.95 3.72
CA LEU A 163 -11.51 -3.83 4.29
C LEU A 163 -12.01 -4.37 5.62
N ALA A 164 -11.89 -5.67 5.83
CA ALA A 164 -12.01 -6.27 7.15
C ALA A 164 -10.65 -6.88 7.50
N VAL A 165 -9.98 -6.37 8.53
CA VAL A 165 -8.61 -6.75 8.90
C VAL A 165 -8.60 -7.38 10.28
N LYS A 166 -7.91 -8.51 10.43
CA LYS A 166 -7.68 -9.19 11.71
C LYS A 166 -6.18 -9.27 11.89
N VAL A 167 -5.73 -8.79 13.03
CA VAL A 167 -4.33 -8.78 13.42
C VAL A 167 -4.18 -9.58 14.70
N ARG A 168 -3.15 -10.41 14.73
CA ARG A 168 -2.57 -10.94 15.96
C ARG A 168 -1.34 -10.13 16.27
N ASP A 169 -1.29 -9.68 17.51
CA ASP A 169 -0.32 -8.74 18.05
C ASP A 169 -0.33 -8.94 19.57
N ASP A 170 0.83 -9.21 20.17
CA ASP A 170 0.94 -9.46 21.59
C ASP A 170 0.79 -8.18 22.42
N ARG A 171 0.96 -7.00 21.80
CA ARG A 171 0.76 -5.71 22.46
C ARG A 171 0.43 -4.56 21.51
N TYR A 172 -0.87 -4.32 21.34
CA TYR A 172 -1.35 -3.09 20.69
C TYR A 172 -0.96 -1.79 21.42
N VAL A 173 -0.15 -0.95 20.77
CA VAL A 173 0.28 0.40 21.13
C VAL A 173 0.17 1.38 19.96
N GLN A 174 -0.92 2.16 19.93
CA GLN A 174 -1.05 3.30 19.02
C GLN A 174 -0.84 4.64 19.74
N THR A 175 0.41 5.04 19.94
CA THR A 175 0.76 6.33 20.59
C THR A 175 0.98 7.51 19.63
N SER A 176 0.88 7.27 18.33
CA SER A 176 1.13 8.25 17.27
C SER A 176 -0.18 8.70 16.60
N SER A 177 -0.10 9.71 15.74
CA SER A 177 -1.24 10.28 15.02
C SER A 177 -0.78 11.07 13.78
N GLY A 178 -1.71 11.45 12.92
CA GLY A 178 -1.47 12.26 11.73
C GLY A 178 -0.45 11.62 10.78
N GLU A 179 0.47 12.44 10.27
CA GLU A 179 1.53 11.98 9.37
C GLU A 179 2.44 10.91 10.00
N MET A 180 2.54 10.87 11.33
CA MET A 180 3.37 9.92 12.07
C MET A 180 2.61 8.65 12.48
N LEU A 181 1.37 8.46 12.02
CA LEU A 181 0.49 7.35 12.40
C LEU A 181 1.14 5.97 12.26
N TYR A 182 2.05 5.81 11.29
CA TYR A 182 2.80 4.58 11.03
C TYR A 182 3.75 4.17 12.17
N LYS A 183 4.07 5.08 13.11
CA LYS A 183 4.94 4.84 14.28
C LYS A 183 4.18 4.25 15.47
N GLY A 184 3.18 3.43 15.20
CA GLY A 184 2.37 2.71 16.16
C GLY A 184 1.56 1.65 15.42
N ASP A 185 0.80 0.84 16.15
CA ASP A 185 -0.04 -0.19 15.53
C ASP A 185 -1.06 0.41 14.58
N SER A 186 -0.90 0.06 13.32
CA SER A 186 -1.63 0.68 12.23
C SER A 186 -1.75 -0.25 11.05
N ILE A 187 -2.85 -0.09 10.32
CA ILE A 187 -3.07 -0.76 9.04
C ILE A 187 -2.67 0.21 7.94
N GLU A 188 -2.08 -0.30 6.87
CA GLU A 188 -1.72 0.47 5.70
C GLU A 188 -2.28 -0.16 4.43
N LEU A 189 -2.82 0.66 3.54
CA LEU A 189 -3.25 0.30 2.20
C LEU A 189 -2.38 1.03 1.17
N LEU A 190 -1.74 0.25 0.29
CA LEU A 190 -1.23 0.74 -0.99
C LEU A 190 -2.23 0.38 -2.08
N LEU A 191 -2.61 1.37 -2.88
CA LEU A 191 -3.57 1.19 -3.97
C LEU A 191 -3.10 1.93 -5.22
N ASP A 192 -2.93 1.20 -6.32
CA ASP A 192 -2.69 1.73 -7.66
C ASP A 192 -4.04 1.70 -8.40
N THR A 193 -4.52 2.88 -8.78
CA THR A 193 -5.87 3.06 -9.34
C THR A 193 -5.96 2.96 -10.86
N ASP A 194 -4.82 2.95 -11.57
CA ASP A 194 -4.74 2.75 -13.02
C ASP A 194 -3.72 1.66 -13.40
N LEU A 195 -3.77 0.55 -12.66
CA LEU A 195 -2.89 -0.60 -12.82
C LEU A 195 -2.67 -1.06 -14.26
N LEU A 196 -3.71 -0.99 -15.12
CA LEU A 196 -3.57 -1.42 -16.52
C LEU A 196 -3.03 -0.33 -17.43
N GLY A 197 -3.25 0.95 -17.10
CA GLY A 197 -2.72 2.09 -17.84
C GLY A 197 -1.20 2.20 -17.72
N ASP A 198 -0.64 1.85 -16.56
CA ASP A 198 0.79 1.98 -16.29
C ASP A 198 1.44 0.71 -15.71
N PHE A 199 0.90 -0.47 -16.02
CA PHE A 199 1.28 -1.79 -15.47
C PHE A 199 2.79 -2.08 -15.31
N SER A 200 3.69 -1.45 -16.06
CA SER A 200 5.14 -1.68 -15.93
C SER A 200 5.91 -0.54 -15.25
N SER A 201 5.21 0.47 -14.72
CA SER A 201 5.80 1.61 -14.01
C SER A 201 6.29 1.18 -12.63
N ASP A 202 7.60 1.33 -12.39
CA ASP A 202 8.29 1.01 -11.14
C ASP A 202 8.40 2.22 -10.20
N ARG A 203 7.60 3.25 -10.45
CA ARG A 203 7.60 4.51 -9.70
C ARG A 203 6.20 4.96 -9.40
N LEU A 204 6.04 5.49 -8.19
CA LEU A 204 4.81 6.15 -7.77
C LEU A 204 4.42 7.31 -8.69
N ASN A 205 3.13 7.41 -9.00
CA ASN A 205 2.53 8.45 -9.81
C ASN A 205 1.17 8.91 -9.21
N GLY A 206 0.49 9.91 -9.79
CA GLY A 206 -0.71 10.53 -9.20
C GLY A 206 -1.94 9.63 -9.01
N ASP A 207 -1.95 8.42 -9.58
CA ASP A 207 -2.96 7.37 -9.43
C ASP A 207 -2.62 6.35 -8.31
N ASP A 208 -1.44 6.43 -7.73
CA ASP A 208 -1.00 5.61 -6.61
C ASP A 208 -1.36 6.27 -5.28
N PHE A 209 -1.74 5.46 -4.31
CA PHE A 209 -2.16 5.91 -3.00
C PHE A 209 -1.48 5.13 -1.88
N GLN A 210 -1.12 5.85 -0.83
CA GLN A 210 -0.68 5.30 0.45
C GLN A 210 -1.59 5.86 1.55
N LEU A 211 -2.36 4.98 2.21
CA LEU A 211 -3.26 5.34 3.29
C LEU A 211 -2.94 4.54 4.55
N GLY A 212 -3.06 5.20 5.70
CA GLY A 212 -2.90 4.60 7.01
C GLY A 212 -4.15 4.70 7.83
N PHE A 213 -4.39 3.69 8.65
CA PHE A 213 -5.53 3.61 9.54
C PHE A 213 -5.04 3.23 10.94
N ALA A 214 -5.24 4.13 11.89
CA ALA A 214 -5.10 3.84 13.31
C ALA A 214 -6.49 3.51 13.85
N LEU A 215 -6.59 2.45 14.66
CA LEU A 215 -7.86 2.03 15.26
C LEU A 215 -8.20 2.79 16.55
N GLY A 216 -7.44 3.85 16.83
CA GLY A 216 -7.49 4.62 18.06
C GLY A 216 -6.79 3.91 19.21
N ARG A 217 -6.93 4.47 20.41
CA ARG A 217 -6.37 3.92 21.64
C ARG A 217 -7.47 3.25 22.47
N PRO A 218 -7.38 1.94 22.77
CA PRO A 218 -8.42 1.23 23.51
C PRO A 218 -8.56 1.75 24.96
N GLU A 219 -7.53 2.38 25.51
CA GLU A 219 -7.57 2.96 26.87
C GLU A 219 -8.31 4.30 26.93
N ILE A 220 -8.55 4.94 25.78
CA ILE A 220 -9.29 6.20 25.70
C ILE A 220 -10.75 5.87 25.38
N ALA A 221 -11.67 6.24 26.28
CA ALA A 221 -13.09 5.90 26.21
C ALA A 221 -13.80 6.33 24.91
N SER A 222 -13.25 7.30 24.19
CA SER A 222 -13.77 7.80 22.92
C SER A 222 -13.00 7.30 21.70
N GLY A 223 -12.38 6.10 21.79
CA GLY A 223 -11.65 5.39 20.72
C GLY A 223 -11.55 6.19 19.44
N ASN A 224 -10.39 6.81 19.23
CA ASN A 224 -10.14 7.89 18.28
C ASN A 224 -9.49 7.37 16.98
N PRO A 225 -10.19 6.57 16.16
CA PRO A 225 -9.60 6.08 14.93
C PRO A 225 -9.26 7.26 14.02
N GLU A 226 -8.17 7.09 13.31
CA GLU A 226 -7.65 8.11 12.42
C GLU A 226 -7.31 7.48 11.07
N THR A 227 -7.49 8.25 10.02
CA THR A 227 -7.00 7.90 8.68
C THR A 227 -6.12 9.03 8.19
N TYR A 228 -5.00 8.67 7.56
CA TYR A 228 -4.10 9.62 6.93
C TYR A 228 -3.75 9.15 5.52
N VAL A 229 -3.84 10.04 4.53
CA VAL A 229 -3.31 9.82 3.18
C VAL A 229 -1.91 10.43 3.17
N TRP A 230 -0.88 9.63 2.89
CA TRP A 230 0.50 10.11 2.71
C TRP A 230 0.84 10.39 1.26
N TYR A 231 0.25 9.61 0.35
CA TYR A 231 0.47 9.72 -1.08
C TYR A 231 -0.86 9.57 -1.85
N PRO A 232 -1.10 10.34 -2.93
CA PRO A 232 -0.21 11.36 -3.50
C PRO A 232 -0.09 12.58 -2.58
N SER A 233 1.07 13.24 -2.61
CA SER A 233 1.37 14.36 -1.69
C SER A 233 0.40 15.54 -1.83
N SER A 234 -0.20 15.73 -3.01
CA SER A 234 -1.26 16.72 -3.26
C SER A 234 -2.56 16.45 -2.49
N LYS A 235 -2.76 15.24 -1.98
CA LYS A 235 -3.90 14.81 -1.17
C LYS A 235 -3.50 14.52 0.28
N SER A 236 -2.28 14.87 0.70
CA SER A 236 -1.77 14.53 2.03
C SER A 236 -2.65 15.09 3.13
N GLY A 237 -2.99 14.26 4.12
CA GLY A 237 -3.86 14.65 5.23
C GLY A 237 -4.99 13.67 5.52
N ALA A 238 -5.92 14.10 6.37
CA ALA A 238 -7.08 13.29 6.75
C ALA A 238 -8.16 13.29 5.65
N PRO A 239 -8.52 12.13 5.06
CA PRO A 239 -9.56 12.05 4.06
C PRO A 239 -10.95 12.13 4.71
N SER A 240 -11.92 12.71 4.00
CA SER A 240 -13.30 12.78 4.46
C SER A 240 -14.07 11.48 4.20
N GLY A 241 -14.94 11.08 5.13
CA GLY A 241 -15.95 10.03 4.90
C GLY A 241 -15.47 8.59 5.09
N VAL A 242 -14.21 8.39 5.45
CA VAL A 242 -13.71 7.08 5.89
C VAL A 242 -14.37 6.72 7.22
N LYS A 243 -14.86 5.48 7.32
CA LYS A 243 -15.49 4.94 8.53
C LYS A 243 -14.66 3.77 9.03
N ILE A 244 -14.41 3.74 10.33
CA ILE A 244 -13.63 2.69 10.99
C ILE A 244 -14.44 2.18 12.18
N ALA A 245 -14.61 0.87 12.26
CA ALA A 245 -15.01 0.17 13.47
C ALA A 245 -13.88 -0.76 13.89
N ALA A 246 -13.65 -0.87 15.19
CA ALA A 246 -12.61 -1.73 15.74
C ALA A 246 -13.12 -2.51 16.96
N ARG A 247 -12.61 -3.72 17.11
CA ARG A 247 -12.88 -4.60 18.24
C ARG A 247 -11.58 -5.23 18.73
N TYR A 248 -11.35 -5.19 20.03
CA TYR A 248 -10.14 -5.69 20.69
C TYR A 248 -10.50 -6.90 21.55
N GLU A 249 -9.75 -8.00 21.39
CA GLU A 249 -10.02 -9.32 21.99
C GLU A 249 -8.71 -10.00 22.43
N GLY A 250 -8.13 -9.51 23.53
CA GLY A 250 -6.82 -9.99 23.98
C GLY A 250 -5.73 -9.62 22.96
N ALA A 251 -4.95 -10.61 22.52
CA ALA A 251 -3.90 -10.45 21.50
C ALA A 251 -4.42 -10.42 20.05
N ILE A 252 -5.73 -10.20 19.87
CA ILE A 252 -6.36 -10.07 18.55
C ILE A 252 -7.10 -8.74 18.52
N TYR A 253 -6.89 -7.97 17.46
CA TYR A 253 -7.77 -6.88 17.12
C TYR A 253 -8.32 -7.04 15.70
N ARG A 254 -9.54 -6.52 15.52
CA ARG A 254 -10.27 -6.55 14.27
C ARG A 254 -10.68 -5.15 13.90
N ALA A 255 -10.54 -4.83 12.62
CA ALA A 255 -10.99 -3.59 12.04
C ALA A 255 -11.92 -3.85 10.87
N GLU A 256 -12.92 -3.01 10.71
CA GLU A 256 -13.70 -2.89 9.49
C GLU A 256 -13.68 -1.44 9.04
N ILE A 257 -13.25 -1.24 7.79
CA ILE A 257 -12.94 0.07 7.23
C ILE A 257 -13.74 0.22 5.95
N ALA A 258 -14.53 1.29 5.85
CA ALA A 258 -15.21 1.68 4.62
C ALA A 258 -14.55 2.96 4.08
N ILE A 259 -13.92 2.84 2.91
CA ILE A 259 -13.16 3.91 2.24
C ILE A 259 -13.98 4.39 1.03
N PRO A 260 -14.48 5.64 1.02
CA PRO A 260 -15.22 6.14 -0.12
C PRO A 260 -14.39 6.12 -1.39
N TRP A 261 -14.96 5.69 -2.52
CA TRP A 261 -14.25 5.74 -3.81
C TRP A 261 -13.84 7.17 -4.22
N THR A 262 -14.50 8.18 -3.67
CA THR A 262 -14.15 9.60 -3.85
C THR A 262 -12.78 9.96 -3.26
N VAL A 263 -12.25 9.20 -2.29
CA VAL A 263 -10.87 9.38 -1.79
C VAL A 263 -9.87 9.14 -2.92
N PHE A 264 -10.11 8.09 -3.70
CA PHE A 264 -9.30 7.70 -4.85
C PHE A 264 -9.61 8.56 -6.09
N GLY A 265 -10.82 9.09 -6.18
CA GLY A 265 -11.26 9.88 -7.35
C GLY A 265 -11.62 9.01 -8.55
N ILE A 266 -11.95 7.74 -8.32
CA ILE A 266 -12.37 6.79 -9.36
C ILE A 266 -13.83 6.36 -9.14
N THR A 267 -14.46 5.82 -10.19
CA THR A 267 -15.76 5.15 -10.09
C THR A 267 -15.54 3.65 -10.21
N PRO A 268 -15.95 2.84 -9.23
CA PRO A 268 -15.71 1.40 -9.27
C PRO A 268 -16.55 0.74 -10.36
N SER A 269 -16.05 -0.37 -10.89
CA SER A 269 -16.82 -1.21 -11.80
C SER A 269 -16.43 -2.67 -11.65
N ARG A 270 -17.38 -3.57 -11.90
CA ARG A 270 -17.11 -5.01 -11.90
C ARG A 270 -16.03 -5.33 -12.94
N GLY A 271 -15.01 -6.06 -12.54
CA GLY A 271 -13.87 -6.43 -13.37
C GLY A 271 -12.70 -5.45 -13.32
N MET A 272 -12.85 -4.28 -12.67
CA MET A 272 -11.76 -3.35 -12.44
C MET A 272 -10.63 -4.03 -11.65
N ARG A 273 -9.40 -3.81 -12.08
CA ARG A 273 -8.16 -4.34 -11.50
C ARG A 273 -7.36 -3.16 -10.95
N LEU A 274 -6.97 -3.24 -9.70
CA LEU A 274 -6.22 -2.20 -8.99
C LEU A 274 -4.94 -2.85 -8.43
N GLY A 275 -3.81 -2.16 -8.42
CA GLY A 275 -2.65 -2.65 -7.67
C GLY A 275 -2.95 -2.51 -6.17
N PHE A 276 -2.49 -3.47 -5.38
CA PHE A 276 -2.97 -3.61 -4.00
C PHE A 276 -1.92 -4.22 -3.08
N ALA A 277 -1.65 -3.59 -1.95
CA ALA A 277 -0.99 -4.23 -0.82
C ALA A 277 -1.63 -3.77 0.49
N LEU A 278 -1.88 -4.73 1.38
CA LEU A 278 -2.33 -4.46 2.74
C LEU A 278 -1.20 -4.82 3.69
N SER A 279 -0.90 -3.90 4.58
CA SER A 279 0.15 -4.04 5.57
C SER A 279 -0.33 -3.70 6.97
N VAL A 280 0.39 -4.22 7.95
CA VAL A 280 0.16 -3.94 9.37
C VAL A 280 1.52 -3.60 9.97
N SER A 281 1.61 -2.41 10.55
CA SER A 281 2.74 -1.92 11.34
C SER A 281 2.56 -2.33 12.79
N ASP A 282 3.69 -2.51 13.47
CA ASP A 282 3.75 -3.01 14.83
C ASP A 282 4.58 -2.09 15.75
N ASN A 283 4.12 -1.97 17.00
CA ASN A 283 4.80 -1.29 18.10
C ASN A 283 4.41 -1.87 19.47
N ASP A 284 5.38 -2.39 20.21
CA ASP A 284 5.20 -2.94 21.55
C ASP A 284 5.67 -2.00 22.67
N LEU A 285 6.01 -0.75 22.34
CA LEU A 285 6.65 0.18 23.27
C LEU A 285 5.73 1.34 23.65
N PRO A 286 4.89 1.21 24.72
CA PRO A 286 4.04 2.29 25.18
C PRO A 286 4.80 3.58 25.42
N GLY A 287 4.22 4.68 24.95
CA GLY A 287 4.80 6.01 25.04
C GLY A 287 5.94 6.29 24.06
N ASN A 288 6.35 5.31 23.24
CA ASN A 288 7.36 5.50 22.21
C ASN A 288 6.72 5.43 20.83
N ALA A 289 6.89 6.48 20.03
CA ALA A 289 6.45 6.52 18.64
C ALA A 289 7.54 5.88 17.77
N VAL A 290 7.44 4.57 17.54
CA VAL A 290 8.35 3.80 16.71
C VAL A 290 7.58 2.71 15.96
N GLN A 291 8.01 2.43 14.73
CA GLN A 291 7.59 1.23 14.02
C GLN A 291 8.66 0.17 14.24
N GLN A 292 8.33 -0.93 14.92
CA GLN A 292 9.26 -2.03 15.17
C GLN A 292 9.33 -2.97 13.98
N SER A 293 8.17 -3.46 13.55
CA SER A 293 8.06 -4.39 12.44
C SER A 293 6.86 -4.08 11.55
N MET A 294 6.79 -4.76 10.40
CA MET A 294 5.63 -4.69 9.52
C MET A 294 5.47 -5.98 8.73
N VAL A 295 4.23 -6.48 8.66
CA VAL A 295 3.83 -7.56 7.76
C VAL A 295 3.01 -7.04 6.58
N SER A 296 3.02 -7.76 5.47
CA SER A 296 2.30 -7.41 4.25
C SER A 296 1.69 -8.61 3.54
N SER A 297 0.61 -8.35 2.80
CA SER A 297 0.06 -9.27 1.81
C SER A 297 1.02 -9.47 0.64
N ALA A 298 1.84 -8.47 0.28
CA ALA A 298 2.80 -8.54 -0.80
C ALA A 298 4.20 -8.93 -0.29
N PRO A 299 4.73 -10.12 -0.63
CA PRO A 299 5.97 -10.65 -0.04
C PRO A 299 7.25 -9.89 -0.40
N ARG A 300 7.21 -9.09 -1.48
CA ARG A 300 8.35 -8.31 -1.98
C ARG A 300 8.05 -6.82 -1.98
N ARG A 301 7.08 -6.39 -1.17
CA ARG A 301 6.58 -5.03 -1.15
C ARG A 301 7.74 -4.04 -1.03
N ALA A 302 7.85 -3.16 -2.01
CA ALA A 302 8.58 -1.91 -1.93
C ALA A 302 7.57 -0.77 -2.00
N LEU A 303 7.62 0.16 -1.04
CA LEU A 303 6.67 1.27 -0.97
C LEU A 303 6.68 2.14 -2.24
N THR A 304 7.84 2.34 -2.85
CA THR A 304 8.00 3.29 -3.98
C THR A 304 7.89 2.65 -5.37
N ASP A 305 7.68 1.32 -5.43
CA ASP A 305 7.62 0.55 -6.67
C ASP A 305 6.30 -0.25 -6.72
N PRO A 306 5.27 0.27 -7.40
CA PRO A 306 3.97 -0.39 -7.57
C PRO A 306 4.05 -1.76 -8.24
N THR A 307 5.13 -2.06 -8.99
CA THR A 307 5.27 -3.38 -9.63
C THR A 307 5.50 -4.52 -8.64
N THR A 308 5.89 -4.18 -7.42
CA THR A 308 6.07 -5.14 -6.33
C THR A 308 4.77 -5.45 -5.57
N TRP A 309 3.72 -4.67 -5.79
CA TRP A 309 2.45 -4.82 -5.10
C TRP A 309 1.64 -5.99 -5.68
N GLY A 310 0.62 -6.41 -4.93
CA GLY A 310 -0.40 -7.33 -5.40
C GLY A 310 -1.40 -6.67 -6.33
N GLU A 311 -2.51 -7.36 -6.54
CA GLU A 311 -3.64 -6.90 -7.32
C GLU A 311 -4.92 -7.21 -6.56
N VAL A 312 -5.91 -6.31 -6.61
CA VAL A 312 -7.29 -6.60 -6.23
C VAL A 312 -8.20 -6.46 -7.44
N VAL A 313 -9.07 -7.45 -7.63
CA VAL A 313 -10.07 -7.47 -8.71
C VAL A 313 -11.48 -7.33 -8.13
N LEU A 314 -12.22 -6.33 -8.59
CA LEU A 314 -13.61 -6.11 -8.19
C LEU A 314 -14.52 -7.16 -8.84
N LYS A 315 -15.15 -8.03 -8.06
CA LYS A 315 -15.98 -9.16 -8.53
C LYS A 315 -17.47 -8.89 -8.52
#